data_AF-A0A966SA30-F1
#
_entry.id   AF-A0A966SA30-F1
#
_cell.length_a   1.000
_cell.length_b   1.000
_cell.length_c   1.000
_cell.angle_alpha   90.00
_cell.angle_beta   90.00
_cell.angle_gamma   90.00
#
_symmetry.space_group_name_H-M   'P 1'
#
loop_
_entity.id
_entity.type
_entity.pdbx_description
1 polymer ?
#
loop_
_entity_poly.entity_id
_entity_poly.type
_entity_poly.pdbx_seq_one_letter_code
_entity_poly.pdbx_strand_id
1 'polypeptide(L)'
;MKTGLLRFALLALVAASLTACIATKETVYRETERIKVEFENDAAARIFYEAFTRSPESRQRNEKITTFTIPVIIHAQRTEKDSENTAFNAAVRRCDTNGDGKITEQEARIFAAQQK
;
A
#
# COMPACT_ATOMS: atom_id res chain seq x y z
N MET A 1 -58.50 -16.70 13.46
CA MET A 1 -57.46 -15.77 13.96
C MET A 1 -56.05 -16.39 14.03
N LYS A 2 -55.87 -17.67 14.39
CA LYS A 2 -54.54 -18.32 14.52
C LYS A 2 -53.75 -18.45 13.19
N THR A 3 -54.42 -18.69 12.07
CA THR A 3 -53.78 -18.89 10.75
C THR A 3 -53.23 -17.61 10.13
N GLY A 4 -53.86 -16.46 10.38
CA GLY A 4 -53.35 -15.15 9.95
C GLY A 4 -52.08 -14.76 10.69
N LEU A 5 -52.05 -14.99 12.02
CA LEU A 5 -50.88 -14.73 12.86
C LEU A 5 -49.66 -15.55 12.42
N LEU A 6 -49.88 -16.81 12.05
CA LEU A 6 -48.82 -17.73 11.60
C LEU A 6 -48.20 -17.30 10.26
N ARG A 7 -49.03 -16.76 9.34
CA ARG A 7 -48.56 -16.22 8.04
C ARG A 7 -47.78 -14.93 8.20
N PHE A 8 -48.21 -14.04 9.09
CA PHE A 8 -47.46 -12.82 9.43
C PHE A 8 -46.12 -13.14 10.11
N ALA A 9 -46.09 -14.12 11.01
CA ALA A 9 -44.84 -14.58 11.64
C ALA A 9 -43.86 -15.19 10.61
N LEU A 10 -44.36 -15.96 9.64
CA LEU A 10 -43.54 -16.54 8.58
C LEU A 10 -42.95 -15.46 7.64
N LEU A 11 -43.76 -14.47 7.25
CA LEU A 11 -43.30 -13.34 6.43
C LEU A 11 -42.26 -12.48 7.16
N ALA A 12 -42.45 -12.25 8.46
CA ALA A 12 -41.48 -11.52 9.27
C ALA A 12 -40.13 -12.26 9.39
N LEU A 13 -40.16 -13.60 9.53
CA LEU A 13 -38.95 -14.42 9.58
C LEU A 13 -38.16 -14.38 8.25
N VAL A 14 -38.87 -14.44 7.12
CA VAL A 14 -38.25 -14.34 5.78
C VAL A 14 -37.67 -12.94 5.55
N ALA A 15 -38.39 -11.88 5.93
CA ALA A 15 -37.89 -10.51 5.82
C ALA A 15 -36.66 -10.26 6.69
N ALA A 16 -36.60 -10.83 7.90
CA ALA A 16 -35.44 -10.75 8.78
C ALA A 16 -34.22 -11.54 8.27
N SER A 17 -34.42 -12.57 7.43
CA SER A 17 -33.32 -13.34 6.84
C SER A 17 -32.62 -12.65 5.66
N LEU A 18 -33.22 -11.60 5.09
CA LEU A 18 -32.66 -10.85 3.95
C LEU A 18 -31.77 -9.66 4.37
N THR A 19 -31.61 -9.38 5.67
CA THR A 19 -30.77 -8.28 6.17
C THR A 19 -29.36 -8.72 6.55
N ALA A 20 -28.83 -9.76 5.92
CA ALA A 20 -27.45 -10.19 6.11
C ALA A 20 -26.49 -9.26 5.32
N CYS A 21 -26.21 -8.09 5.87
CA CYS A 21 -25.18 -7.20 5.33
C CYS A 21 -23.80 -7.80 5.60
N ILE A 22 -23.08 -8.20 4.54
CA ILE A 22 -21.70 -8.66 4.67
C ILE A 22 -20.77 -7.47 4.40
N ALA A 23 -20.14 -6.97 5.46
CA ALA A 23 -19.07 -5.99 5.36
C ALA A 23 -17.72 -6.68 5.57
N THR A 24 -16.85 -6.63 4.57
CA THR A 24 -15.50 -7.20 4.63
C THR A 24 -14.49 -6.08 4.46
N LYS A 25 -13.62 -5.90 5.46
CA LYS A 25 -12.48 -4.99 5.39
C LYS A 25 -11.19 -5.80 5.47
N GLU A 26 -10.40 -5.77 4.40
CA GLU A 26 -9.12 -6.46 4.32
C GLU A 26 -7.99 -5.44 4.22
N THR A 27 -6.93 -5.61 5.01
CA THR A 27 -5.69 -4.84 4.85
C THR A 27 -4.57 -5.80 4.47
N VAL A 28 -4.05 -5.68 3.27
CA VAL A 28 -2.97 -6.52 2.75
C VAL A 28 -1.67 -5.72 2.79
N TYR A 29 -0.70 -6.21 3.55
CA TYR A 29 0.65 -5.65 3.58
C TYR A 29 1.47 -6.31 2.47
N ARG A 30 2.05 -5.50 1.58
CA ARG A 30 2.96 -6.01 0.57
C ARG A 30 4.38 -5.90 1.09
N GLU A 31 4.90 -7.00 1.62
CA GLU A 31 6.29 -7.08 2.06
C GLU A 31 7.22 -7.20 0.85
N THR A 32 7.95 -6.13 0.57
CA THR A 32 9.04 -6.15 -0.41
C THR A 32 10.37 -6.35 0.30
N GLU A 33 11.20 -7.27 -0.19
CA GLU A 33 12.58 -7.44 0.29
C GLU A 33 13.44 -6.23 -0.09
N ARG A 34 14.35 -5.81 0.80
CA ARG A 34 15.23 -4.67 0.56
C ARG A 34 16.32 -5.06 -0.43
N ILE A 35 16.47 -4.28 -1.50
CA ILE A 35 17.57 -4.46 -2.46
C ILE A 35 18.89 -4.20 -1.75
N LYS A 36 19.82 -5.15 -1.88
CA LYS A 36 21.19 -4.97 -1.44
C LYS A 36 21.90 -4.04 -2.44
N VAL A 37 22.47 -2.96 -1.93
CA VAL A 37 23.20 -1.97 -2.73
C VAL A 37 24.56 -1.74 -2.10
N GLU A 38 25.58 -1.65 -2.94
CA GLU A 38 26.93 -1.27 -2.52
C GLU A 38 27.16 0.23 -2.77
N PHE A 39 28.04 0.84 -1.99
CA PHE A 39 28.43 2.23 -2.21
C PHE A 39 29.90 2.29 -2.58
N GLU A 40 30.25 3.17 -3.50
CA GLU A 40 31.64 3.42 -3.85
C GLU A 40 32.47 3.87 -2.66
N ASN A 41 31.91 4.76 -1.85
CA ASN A 41 32.55 5.31 -0.66
C ASN A 41 31.49 5.80 0.35
N ASP A 42 31.95 6.17 1.56
CA ASP A 42 31.08 6.69 2.63
C ASP A 42 30.36 7.99 2.25
N ALA A 43 30.96 8.80 1.36
CA ALA A 43 30.36 10.04 0.90
C ALA A 43 29.13 9.77 0.01
N ALA A 44 29.20 8.81 -0.90
CA ALA A 44 28.09 8.36 -1.73
C ALA A 44 26.92 7.88 -0.87
N ALA A 45 27.21 7.05 0.14
CA ALA A 45 26.21 6.56 1.08
C ALA A 45 25.52 7.73 1.81
N ARG A 46 26.30 8.66 2.39
CA ARG A 46 25.76 9.80 3.13
C ARG A 46 24.88 10.69 2.26
N ILE A 47 25.36 11.04 1.07
CA ILE A 47 24.63 11.91 0.12
C ILE A 47 23.32 11.24 -0.30
N PHE A 48 23.36 9.94 -0.62
CA PHE A 48 22.17 9.18 -0.98
C PHE A 48 21.14 9.16 0.15
N TYR A 49 21.54 8.78 1.38
CA TYR A 49 20.62 8.71 2.50
C TYR A 49 20.02 10.07 2.88
N GLU A 50 20.83 11.13 2.81
CA GLU A 50 20.36 12.50 3.07
C GLU A 50 19.32 12.93 2.02
N ALA A 51 19.61 12.71 0.74
CA ALA A 51 18.69 12.99 -0.35
C ALA A 51 17.41 12.16 -0.26
N PHE A 52 17.55 10.86 0.04
CA PHE A 52 16.41 9.95 0.21
C PHE A 52 15.49 10.42 1.32
N THR A 53 16.03 10.80 2.49
CA THR A 53 15.25 11.28 3.64
C THR A 53 14.51 12.60 3.34
N ARG A 54 15.03 13.41 2.42
CA ARG A 54 14.37 14.64 1.97
C ARG A 54 13.33 14.39 0.87
N SER A 55 13.46 13.29 0.13
CA SER A 55 12.56 12.95 -0.97
C SER A 55 11.13 12.69 -0.48
N PRO A 56 10.10 13.03 -1.29
CA PRO A 56 8.71 12.69 -0.97
C PRO A 56 8.48 11.18 -0.88
N GLU A 57 9.31 10.37 -1.53
CA GLU A 57 9.22 8.90 -1.51
C GLU A 57 9.50 8.31 -0.13
N SER A 58 10.42 8.91 0.64
CA SER A 58 10.66 8.50 2.03
C SER A 58 9.44 8.66 2.94
N ARG A 59 8.51 9.54 2.54
CA ARG A 59 7.25 9.80 3.27
C ARG A 59 6.06 9.05 2.68
N GLN A 60 6.18 8.52 1.47
CA GLN A 60 5.09 7.80 0.80
C GLN A 60 4.92 6.41 1.40
N ARG A 61 4.08 6.32 2.45
CA ARG A 61 3.30 5.13 2.71
C ARG A 61 2.17 5.11 1.67
N ASN A 62 2.41 4.49 0.52
CA ASN A 62 1.37 4.32 -0.49
C ASN A 62 0.28 3.41 0.09
N GLU A 63 -0.88 4.00 0.36
CA GLU A 63 -2.09 3.29 0.76
C GLU A 63 -3.06 3.30 -0.41
N LYS A 64 -3.31 2.13 -1.01
CA LYS A 64 -4.29 1.98 -2.09
C LYS A 64 -5.58 1.41 -1.51
N ILE A 65 -6.63 2.24 -1.48
CA ILE A 65 -7.96 1.82 -1.02
C ILE A 65 -8.83 1.51 -2.24
N THR A 66 -9.26 0.26 -2.37
CA THR A 66 -10.25 -0.14 -3.38
C THR A 66 -11.56 -0.46 -2.65
N THR A 67 -12.60 0.31 -2.95
CA THR A 67 -13.95 0.10 -2.39
C THR A 67 -14.86 -0.46 -3.47
N PHE A 68 -15.48 -1.60 -3.18
CA PHE A 68 -16.47 -2.22 -4.05
C PHE A 68 -17.81 -2.32 -3.32
N THR A 69 -18.88 -1.82 -3.94
CA THR A 69 -20.22 -1.80 -3.35
C THR A 69 -21.22 -2.39 -4.34
N ILE A 70 -21.86 -3.50 -3.95
CA ILE A 70 -23.07 -4.00 -4.61
C ILE A 70 -24.24 -3.63 -3.69
N PRO A 71 -25.14 -2.71 -4.12
CA PRO A 71 -26.28 -2.33 -3.31
C PRO A 71 -27.13 -3.58 -3.09
N VAL A 72 -27.40 -3.89 -1.81
CA VAL A 72 -28.21 -5.00 -1.25
C VAL A 72 -27.43 -6.12 -0.53
N ILE A 73 -26.17 -6.47 -0.85
CA ILE A 73 -25.57 -7.71 -0.26
C ILE A 73 -24.14 -7.55 0.30
N ILE A 74 -23.24 -6.80 -0.36
CA ILE A 74 -21.81 -6.84 -0.01
C ILE A 74 -21.16 -5.45 -0.04
N HIS A 75 -20.50 -5.10 1.06
CA HIS A 75 -19.55 -4.01 1.15
C HIS A 75 -18.14 -4.58 1.32
N ALA A 76 -17.26 -4.38 0.34
CA ALA A 76 -15.87 -4.82 0.42
C ALA A 76 -14.93 -3.61 0.33
N GLN A 77 -14.03 -3.50 1.31
CA GLN A 77 -12.96 -2.51 1.32
C GLN A 77 -11.62 -3.24 1.43
N ARG A 78 -10.74 -3.04 0.45
CA ARG A 78 -9.37 -3.55 0.48
C ARG A 78 -8.40 -2.39 0.55
N THR A 79 -7.54 -2.40 1.56
CA THR A 79 -6.44 -1.45 1.72
C THR A 79 -5.13 -2.18 1.51
N GLU A 80 -4.38 -1.80 0.48
CA GLU A 80 -3.02 -2.30 0.26
C GLU A 80 -2.03 -1.28 0.83
N LYS A 81 -1.12 -1.73 1.68
CA LYS A 81 -0.06 -0.90 2.26
C LYS A 81 1.29 -1.40 1.78
N ASP A 82 2.04 -0.53 1.11
CA ASP A 82 3.41 -0.84 0.70
C ASP A 82 4.37 -0.80 1.90
N SER A 83 5.37 -1.69 1.92
CA SER A 83 6.43 -1.66 2.91
C SER A 83 7.41 -0.50 2.69
N GLU A 84 8.12 -0.08 3.74
CA GLU A 84 9.14 0.97 3.68
C GLU A 84 10.27 0.63 2.70
N ASN A 85 10.54 -0.67 2.51
CA ASN A 85 11.51 -1.15 1.53
C ASN A 85 11.10 -0.82 0.09
N THR A 86 9.81 -0.68 -0.21
CA THR A 86 9.34 -0.30 -1.56
C THR A 86 9.85 1.09 -1.95
N ALA A 87 9.79 2.06 -1.04
CA ALA A 87 10.30 3.42 -1.26
C ALA A 87 11.83 3.42 -1.38
N PHE A 88 12.53 2.70 -0.50
CA PHE A 88 13.99 2.57 -0.58
C PHE A 88 14.42 1.95 -1.91
N ASN A 89 13.79 0.85 -2.33
CA ASN A 89 14.10 0.16 -3.57
C ASN A 89 13.81 1.02 -4.81
N ALA A 90 12.75 1.84 -4.77
CA ALA A 90 12.46 2.80 -5.82
C ALA A 90 13.55 3.87 -5.91
N ALA A 91 13.99 4.41 -4.77
CA ALA A 91 15.08 5.38 -4.71
C ALA A 91 16.41 4.80 -5.20
N VAL A 92 16.77 3.58 -4.79
CA VAL A 92 17.97 2.87 -5.26
C VAL A 92 17.93 2.74 -6.79
N ARG A 93 16.83 2.23 -7.36
CA ARG A 93 16.68 2.07 -8.82
C ARG A 93 16.71 3.38 -9.59
N ARG A 94 16.35 4.50 -8.97
CA ARG A 94 16.46 5.83 -9.60
C ARG A 94 17.87 6.39 -9.52
N CYS A 95 18.58 6.10 -8.42
CA CYS A 95 19.93 6.59 -8.20
C CYS A 95 20.95 5.80 -9.01
N ASP A 96 20.89 4.48 -8.96
CA ASP A 96 21.74 3.54 -9.72
C ASP A 96 21.37 3.61 -11.20
N THR A 97 22.04 4.51 -11.93
CA THR A 97 21.65 4.91 -13.28
C THR A 97 22.18 3.92 -14.32
N ASN A 98 23.33 3.31 -14.03
CA ASN A 98 23.92 2.26 -14.86
C ASN A 98 23.43 0.85 -14.50
N GLY A 99 22.80 0.67 -13.34
CA GLY A 99 22.18 -0.59 -12.91
C GLY A 99 23.18 -1.65 -12.46
N ASP A 100 24.37 -1.25 -12.02
CA ASP A 100 25.43 -2.18 -11.61
C ASP A 100 25.30 -2.65 -10.15
N GLY A 101 24.31 -2.13 -9.41
CA GLY A 101 24.09 -2.44 -8.00
C GLY A 101 25.02 -1.70 -7.05
N LYS A 102 25.81 -0.74 -7.54
CA LYS A 102 26.77 0.06 -6.78
C LYS A 102 26.55 1.55 -7.04
N ILE A 103 26.06 2.27 -6.03
CA ILE A 103 25.88 3.72 -6.12
C ILE A 103 27.22 4.43 -5.99
N THR A 104 27.60 5.13 -7.06
CA THR A 104 28.78 6.00 -7.09
C THR A 104 28.50 7.36 -6.42
N GLU A 105 29.56 8.08 -6.04
CA GLU A 105 29.39 9.42 -5.48
C GLU A 105 28.73 10.38 -6.49
N GLN A 106 29.06 10.22 -7.77
CA GLN A 106 28.48 11.03 -8.84
C GLN A 106 26.98 10.80 -8.97
N GLU A 107 26.52 9.55 -8.98
CA GLU A 107 25.10 9.20 -9.02
C GLU A 107 24.35 9.73 -7.80
N ALA A 108 24.92 9.58 -6.60
CA ALA A 108 24.34 10.11 -5.38
C ALA A 108 24.17 11.64 -5.45
N ARG A 109 25.15 12.37 -6.00
CA ARG A 109 25.07 13.83 -6.20
C ARG A 109 24.00 14.22 -7.22
N ILE A 110 23.91 13.49 -8.34
CA ILE A 110 22.87 13.72 -9.35
C ILE A 110 21.49 13.51 -8.75
N PHE A 111 21.31 12.39 -8.03
CA PHE A 111 20.08 12.09 -7.32
C PHE A 111 19.73 13.18 -6.30
N ALA A 112 20.69 13.64 -5.49
CA ALA A 112 20.48 14.72 -4.53
C ALA A 112 20.07 16.05 -5.19
N ALA A 113 20.62 16.36 -6.36
CA ALA A 113 20.27 17.56 -7.12
C ALA A 113 18.82 17.54 -7.64
N GLN A 114 18.27 16.35 -7.90
CA GLN A 114 16.88 16.18 -8.34
C GLN A 114 15.85 16.31 -7.20
N GLN A 115 16.31 16.31 -5.93
CA GLN A 115 15.45 16.42 -4.74
C GLN A 115 15.40 17.85 -4.18
N LYS A 116 15.97 18.84 -4.88
CA LYS A 116 15.86 20.28 -4.56
C LYS A 116 14.61 20.88 -5.19
#